data_AF-A0A7R9SPQ1-F1
#
_entry.id   AF-A0A7R9SPQ1-F1
#
_cell.length_a   1.000
_cell.length_b   1.000
_cell.length_c   1.000
_cell.angle_alpha   90.00
_cell.angle_beta   90.00
_cell.angle_gamma   90.00
#
_symmetry.space_group_name_H-M   'P 1'
#
loop_
_entity.id
_entity.type
_entity.pdbx_description
1 polymer ?
#
loop_
_entity_poly.entity_id
_entity_poly.type
_entity_poly.pdbx_seq_one_letter_code
_entity_poly.pdbx_strand_id
1 'polypeptide(L)'
;CVLIKLRLNLDFRHIANLFGLSPHDAGAMFKAWINYMYYRFGSVPIWPHREVLQQKMPQKFREDFPETFLILDGTELRMERPSSLRSQSQCYSDYKSGTTLKGLVGVILEDHLFLFQCFSQDQ
;
A
#
# COMPACT_ATOMS: atom_id res chain seq x y z
N CYS A 1 -18.55 -5.99 -1.32
CA CYS A 1 -17.62 -6.65 -2.27
C CYS A 1 -16.17 -6.17 -2.15
N VAL A 2 -15.86 -4.89 -2.39
CA VAL A 2 -14.45 -4.45 -2.53
C VAL A 2 -13.65 -4.52 -1.22
N LEU A 3 -14.17 -3.97 -0.13
CA LEU A 3 -13.48 -4.03 1.16
C LEU A 3 -13.27 -5.47 1.67
N ILE A 4 -14.22 -6.37 1.38
CA ILE A 4 -14.10 -7.81 1.70
C ILE A 4 -12.96 -8.44 0.89
N LYS A 5 -12.89 -8.15 -0.42
CA LYS A 5 -11.79 -8.62 -1.27
C LYS A 5 -10.44 -8.10 -0.78
N LEU A 6 -10.35 -6.81 -0.41
CA LEU A 6 -9.10 -6.22 0.10
C LEU A 6 -8.68 -6.79 1.45
N ARG A 7 -9.64 -7.01 2.36
CA ARG A 7 -9.34 -7.47 3.73
C ARG A 7 -9.07 -8.96 3.84
N LEU A 8 -9.76 -9.78 3.04
CA LEU A 8 -9.75 -11.24 3.16
C LEU A 8 -9.16 -11.97 1.95
N ASN A 9 -8.85 -11.24 0.86
CA ASN A 9 -8.35 -11.78 -0.40
C ASN A 9 -9.16 -12.95 -1.01
N LEU A 10 -10.48 -13.00 -0.77
CA LEU A 10 -11.33 -14.09 -1.25
C LEU A 10 -11.42 -14.15 -2.78
N ASP A 11 -11.64 -15.34 -3.34
CA ASP A 11 -11.89 -15.53 -4.78
C ASP A 11 -13.19 -14.85 -5.22
N PHE A 12 -13.25 -14.34 -6.46
CA PHE A 12 -14.45 -13.68 -6.98
C PHE A 12 -15.66 -14.59 -7.06
N ARG A 13 -15.50 -15.91 -7.17
CA ARG A 13 -16.60 -16.89 -7.06
C ARG A 13 -17.23 -16.86 -5.68
N HIS A 14 -16.40 -16.80 -4.63
CA HIS A 14 -16.90 -16.73 -3.26
C HIS A 14 -17.62 -15.40 -3.01
N ILE A 15 -17.04 -14.29 -3.46
CA ILE A 15 -17.67 -12.97 -3.34
C ILE A 15 -18.97 -12.92 -4.15
N ALA A 16 -19.00 -13.48 -5.37
CA ALA A 16 -20.18 -13.56 -6.20
C ALA A 16 -21.33 -14.29 -5.49
N ASN A 17 -21.03 -15.44 -4.86
CA ASN A 17 -22.01 -16.20 -4.08
C ASN A 17 -22.58 -15.40 -2.90
N LEU A 18 -21.74 -14.65 -2.17
CA LEU A 18 -22.18 -13.84 -1.03
C LEU A 18 -23.16 -12.71 -1.41
N PHE A 19 -23.05 -12.19 -2.63
CA PHE A 19 -23.81 -11.03 -3.09
C PHE A 19 -24.83 -11.37 -4.19
N GLY A 20 -25.00 -12.65 -4.55
CA GLY A 20 -25.92 -13.07 -5.61
C GLY A 20 -25.55 -12.57 -7.00
N LEU A 21 -24.25 -12.41 -7.28
CA LEU A 21 -23.71 -11.93 -8.56
C LEU A 21 -23.08 -13.06 -9.37
N SER A 22 -22.74 -12.79 -10.63
CA SER A 22 -21.79 -13.64 -11.35
C SER A 22 -20.33 -13.30 -10.93
N PRO A 23 -19.37 -14.24 -11.03
CA PRO A 23 -17.95 -13.95 -10.78
C PRO A 23 -17.39 -12.83 -11.66
N HIS A 24 -17.89 -12.75 -12.90
CA HIS A 24 -17.55 -11.69 -13.84
C HIS A 24 -17.98 -10.32 -13.30
N ASP A 25 -19.24 -10.18 -12.86
CA ASP A 25 -19.78 -8.90 -12.39
C ASP A 25 -19.15 -8.49 -11.05
N ALA A 26 -18.86 -9.45 -10.18
CA ALA A 26 -18.11 -9.21 -8.96
C ALA A 26 -16.70 -8.64 -9.25
N GLY A 27 -16.01 -9.17 -10.27
CA GLY A 27 -14.71 -8.68 -10.73
C GLY A 27 -14.79 -7.29 -11.38
N ALA A 28 -15.77 -7.07 -12.26
CA ALA A 28 -16.00 -5.78 -12.91
C ALA A 28 -16.31 -4.69 -11.89
N MET A 29 -17.19 -4.98 -10.93
CA MET A 29 -17.50 -4.08 -9.82
C MET A 29 -16.25 -3.80 -8.97
N PHE A 30 -15.48 -4.84 -8.62
CA PHE A 30 -14.23 -4.64 -7.87
C PHE A 30 -13.29 -3.67 -8.58
N LYS A 31 -13.07 -3.86 -9.89
CA LYS A 31 -12.18 -3.01 -10.68
C LYS A 31 -12.66 -1.56 -10.78
N ALA A 32 -13.95 -1.33 -10.98
CA ALA A 32 -14.50 0.02 -11.05
C ALA A 32 -14.34 0.76 -9.71
N TRP A 33 -14.71 0.10 -8.62
CA TRP A 33 -14.70 0.71 -7.29
C TRP A 33 -13.29 0.85 -6.70
N ILE A 34 -12.36 -0.08 -6.96
CA ILE A 34 -10.98 0.10 -6.49
C ILE A 34 -10.30 1.31 -7.14
N ASN A 35 -10.55 1.52 -8.44
CA ASN A 35 -10.05 2.71 -9.14
C ASN A 35 -10.70 3.99 -8.61
N TYR A 36 -12.03 3.99 -8.42
CA TYR A 36 -12.72 5.14 -7.84
C TYR A 36 -12.19 5.48 -6.44
N MET A 37 -12.02 4.48 -5.58
CA MET A 37 -11.47 4.66 -4.24
C MET A 37 -10.02 5.17 -4.28
N TYR A 38 -9.19 4.68 -5.21
CA TYR A 38 -7.84 5.20 -5.40
C TYR A 38 -7.86 6.71 -5.69
N TYR A 39 -8.69 7.16 -6.64
CA TYR A 39 -8.80 8.59 -6.94
C TYR A 39 -9.39 9.39 -5.79
N ARG A 40 -10.41 8.86 -5.10
CA ARG A 40 -11.09 9.57 -4.02
C ARG A 40 -10.26 9.67 -2.75
N PHE A 41 -9.54 8.62 -2.40
CA PHE A 41 -8.73 8.56 -1.19
C PHE A 41 -7.30 9.05 -1.40
N GLY A 42 -6.81 9.11 -2.65
CA GLY A 42 -5.52 9.73 -2.96
C GLY A 42 -5.44 11.21 -2.57
N SER A 43 -6.57 11.90 -2.47
CA SER A 43 -6.64 13.29 -1.99
C SER A 43 -6.76 13.44 -0.47
N VAL A 44 -6.92 12.34 0.27
CA VAL A 44 -7.05 12.41 1.73
C VAL A 44 -5.65 12.50 2.33
N PRO A 45 -5.33 13.56 3.08
CA PRO A 45 -4.04 13.66 3.75
C PRO A 45 -3.94 12.56 4.82
N ILE A 46 -3.10 11.56 4.57
CA ILE A 46 -2.83 10.47 5.53
C ILE A 46 -1.80 10.92 6.58
N TRP A 47 -1.07 11.99 6.30
CA TRP A 47 -0.06 12.54 7.19
C TRP A 47 -0.71 13.38 8.31
N PRO A 48 -0.45 13.04 9.59
CA PRO A 48 -0.82 13.94 10.68
C PRO A 48 0.01 15.23 10.60
N HIS A 49 -0.53 16.32 11.16
CA HIS A 49 0.18 17.60 11.23
C HIS A 49 1.50 17.47 12.01
N ARG A 50 2.50 18.25 11.62
CA ARG A 50 3.85 18.23 12.23
C ARG A 50 3.83 18.44 13.73
N GLU A 51 2.96 19.31 14.22
CA GLU A 51 2.80 19.59 15.64
C GLU A 51 2.40 18.33 16.43
N VAL A 52 1.49 17.52 15.88
CA VAL A 52 1.06 16.25 16.49
C VAL A 52 2.22 15.26 16.51
N LEU A 53 3.01 15.20 15.43
CA LEU A 53 4.20 14.35 15.35
C LEU A 53 5.27 14.74 16.37
N GLN A 54 5.50 16.04 16.57
CA GLN A 54 6.46 16.54 17.55
C GLN A 54 6.02 16.28 18.98
N GLN A 55 4.74 16.48 19.30
CA GLN A 55 4.17 16.20 20.62
C GLN A 55 4.31 14.72 20.99
N LYS A 56 4.09 13.83 20.02
CA LYS A 56 4.21 12.38 20.14
C LYS A 56 5.62 11.83 19.90
N MET A 57 6.64 12.67 19.89
CA MET A 57 8.01 12.20 19.74
C MET A 57 8.57 11.79 21.11
N PRO A 58 9.16 10.59 21.25
CA PRO A 58 9.82 10.19 22.49
C PRO A 58 10.89 11.20 22.89
N GLN A 59 10.96 11.53 24.17
CA GLN A 59 11.82 12.61 24.67
C GLN A 59 13.27 12.51 24.20
N LYS A 60 13.88 11.33 24.32
CA LYS A 60 15.28 11.11 23.91
C LYS A 60 15.48 11.34 22.41
N PHE A 61 14.52 10.95 21.58
CA PHE A 61 14.60 11.16 20.14
C PHE A 61 14.40 12.63 19.78
N ARG A 62 13.58 13.37 20.54
CA ARG A 62 13.41 14.82 20.39
C ARG A 62 14.68 15.60 20.76
N GLU A 63 15.42 15.13 21.75
CA GLU A 63 16.69 15.73 22.17
C GLU A 63 17.79 15.51 21.12
N ASP A 64 17.92 14.27 20.62
CA ASP A 64 18.97 13.91 19.65
C ASP A 64 18.61 14.33 18.20
N PHE A 65 17.32 14.31 17.84
CA PHE A 65 16.81 14.49 16.48
C PHE A 65 15.51 15.33 16.41
N PRO A 66 15.53 16.61 16.82
CA PRO A 66 14.32 17.44 16.99
C PRO A 66 13.48 17.64 15.71
N GLU A 67 14.11 17.53 14.54
CA GLU A 67 13.46 17.73 13.24
C GLU A 67 12.99 16.41 12.59
N THR A 68 13.34 15.25 13.16
CA THR A 68 13.09 13.93 12.58
C THR A 68 11.81 13.33 13.13
N PHE A 69 10.78 13.20 12.29
CA PHE A 69 9.46 12.70 12.70
C PHE A 69 9.09 11.32 12.10
N LEU A 70 9.96 10.79 11.24
CA LEU A 70 9.68 9.61 10.45
C LEU A 70 10.97 8.83 10.18
N ILE A 71 10.95 7.53 10.45
CA ILE A 71 11.96 6.60 9.93
C ILE A 71 11.39 5.96 8.68
N LEU A 72 12.12 6.05 7.57
CA LEU A 72 11.77 5.45 6.29
C LEU A 72 12.63 4.23 6.03
N ASP A 73 11.98 3.12 5.67
CA ASP A 73 12.64 1.91 5.20
C ASP A 73 12.07 1.47 3.85
N GLY A 74 12.94 0.97 2.97
CA GLY A 74 12.56 0.45 1.66
C GLY A 74 12.29 -1.05 1.74
N THR A 75 11.09 -1.49 1.39
CA THR A 75 10.72 -2.90 1.40
C THR A 75 10.34 -3.40 0.01
N GLU A 76 10.53 -4.70 -0.21
CA GLU A 76 10.19 -5.39 -1.45
C GLU A 76 9.27 -6.57 -1.14
N LEU A 77 8.04 -6.51 -1.66
CA LEU A 77 7.04 -7.56 -1.53
C LEU A 77 7.02 -8.40 -2.80
N ARG A 78 7.19 -9.73 -2.68
CA ARG A 78 7.05 -10.63 -3.83
C ARG A 78 5.64 -10.57 -4.39
N MET A 79 5.54 -10.58 -5.71
CA MET A 79 4.26 -10.58 -6.43
C MET A 79 4.28 -11.61 -7.57
N GLU A 80 3.10 -11.89 -8.11
CA GLU A 80 2.97 -12.69 -9.32
C GLU A 80 3.64 -12.01 -10.51
N ARG A 81 4.22 -12.80 -11.41
CA ARG A 81 4.90 -12.31 -12.61
C ARG A 81 3.89 -11.65 -13.55
N PRO A 82 4.05 -10.36 -13.91
CA PRO A 82 3.21 -9.72 -14.91
C PRO A 82 3.31 -10.44 -16.25
N SER A 83 2.20 -10.48 -16.99
CA SER A 83 2.18 -11.06 -18.34
C SER A 83 2.96 -10.23 -19.36
N SER A 84 3.03 -8.91 -19.17
CA SER A 84 3.80 -8.00 -20.00
C SER A 84 5.29 -8.06 -19.65
N LEU A 85 6.15 -8.30 -20.65
CA LEU A 85 7.61 -8.29 -20.49
C LEU A 85 8.12 -6.95 -19.96
N ARG A 86 7.53 -5.83 -20.41
CA ARG A 86 7.88 -4.48 -19.93
C ARG A 86 7.61 -4.33 -18.44
N SER A 87 6.43 -4.74 -17.99
CA SER A 87 6.07 -4.67 -16.57
C SER A 87 6.91 -5.64 -15.75
N GLN A 88 7.23 -6.80 -16.30
CA GLN A 88 8.11 -7.75 -15.64
C GLN A 88 9.51 -7.17 -15.42
N SER A 89 10.11 -6.54 -16.44
CA SER A 89 11.45 -5.96 -16.30
C SER A 89 11.48 -4.81 -15.28
N GLN A 90 10.41 -4.02 -15.21
CA GLN A 90 10.26 -2.93 -14.23
C GLN A 90 10.07 -3.42 -12.78
N CYS A 91 9.44 -4.58 -12.61
CA CYS A 91 9.20 -5.16 -11.30
C CYS A 91 10.24 -6.20 -10.88
N TYR A 92 11.29 -6.45 -11.68
CA TYR A 92 12.32 -7.41 -11.33
C TYR A 92 13.27 -6.83 -10.28
N SER A 93 13.51 -7.59 -9.22
CA SER A 93 14.52 -7.29 -8.20
C SER A 93 15.65 -8.30 -8.32
N ASP A 94 16.85 -7.78 -8.61
CA ASP A 94 18.08 -8.59 -8.58
C ASP A 94 18.33 -9.11 -7.15
N TYR A 95 18.10 -8.25 -6.16
CA TYR A 95 18.30 -8.55 -4.74
C TYR A 95 17.42 -9.71 -4.25
N LYS A 96 16.14 -9.76 -4.66
CA LYS A 96 15.21 -10.85 -4.28
C LYS A 96 15.10 -11.96 -5.32
N SER A 97 15.84 -11.83 -6.43
CA SER A 97 15.87 -12.72 -7.58
C SER A 97 14.47 -13.07 -8.09
N GLY A 98 13.63 -12.06 -8.30
CA GLY A 98 12.25 -12.27 -8.71
C GLY A 98 11.44 -10.99 -8.86
N THR A 99 10.16 -11.14 -9.21
CA THR A 99 9.24 -10.00 -9.36
C THR A 99 8.76 -9.51 -8.01
N THR A 100 8.99 -8.24 -7.72
CA THR A 100 8.63 -7.57 -6.48
C THR A 100 7.95 -6.23 -6.71
N LEU A 101 7.02 -5.88 -5.83
CA LEU A 101 6.56 -4.52 -5.61
C LEU A 101 7.50 -3.84 -4.63
N LYS A 102 7.97 -2.65 -4.98
CA LYS A 102 8.77 -1.80 -4.10
C LYS A 102 7.84 -0.86 -3.36
N GLY A 103 8.04 -0.74 -2.05
CA GLY A 103 7.31 0.20 -1.23
C GLY A 103 8.18 0.85 -0.16
N LEU A 104 7.83 2.07 0.22
CA LEU A 104 8.40 2.71 1.41
C LEU A 104 7.50 2.42 2.60
N VAL A 105 8.09 1.98 3.71
CA VAL A 105 7.44 1.85 5.00
C VAL A 105 7.94 2.97 5.89
N GLY A 106 7.01 3.84 6.30
CA GLY A 106 7.26 4.89 7.28
C GLY A 106 6.81 4.46 8.67
N VAL A 107 7.65 4.64 9.68
CA VAL A 107 7.30 4.46 11.10
C VAL A 107 7.34 5.80 11.82
N ILE A 108 6.20 6.20 12.38
CA ILE A 108 6.07 7.36 13.27
C ILE A 108 6.36 6.91 14.71
N LEU A 109 7.18 7.67 15.42
CA LEU A 109 7.93 7.24 16.60
C LEU A 109 7.15 7.06 17.92
N GLU A 110 5.81 6.96 17.88
CA GLU A 110 4.99 6.53 19.05
C GLU A 110 3.78 5.65 18.69
N ASP A 111 3.14 5.83 17.53
CA ASP A 111 1.81 5.26 17.26
C ASP A 111 1.76 4.04 16.32
N HIS A 112 2.91 3.46 15.94
CA HIS A 112 2.98 2.35 14.98
C HIS A 112 2.19 2.58 13.67
N LEU A 113 1.96 3.83 13.27
CA LEU A 113 1.32 4.11 12.00
C LEU A 113 2.32 3.77 10.89
N PHE A 114 2.07 2.64 10.23
CA PHE A 114 2.81 2.22 9.05
C PHE A 114 2.21 2.88 7.82
N LEU A 115 2.97 3.79 7.22
CA LEU A 115 2.61 4.32 5.91
C LEU A 115 3.33 3.49 4.85
N PHE A 116 2.55 2.82 4.01
CA PHE A 116 3.07 2.05 2.89
C PHE A 116 2.74 2.75 1.58
N GLN A 117 3.77 3.21 0.87
CA GLN A 117 3.60 3.78 -0.46
C GLN A 117 4.34 2.94 -1.48
N CYS A 118 3.58 2.33 -2.40
CA CYS A 118 4.15 1.64 -3.57
C CYS A 118 4.61 2.65 -4.61
N PHE A 119 5.75 2.37 -5.22
CA PHE A 119 6.25 3.14 -6.37
C PHE A 119 6.58 2.17 -7.50
N SER A 120 6.18 2.53 -8.73
CA SER A 120 6.77 1.93 -9.93
C SER A 120 8.15 2.54 -10.13
N GLN A 121 9.12 1.74 -10.59
CA GLN A 121 10.30 2.31 -11.23
C GLN A 121 9.84 2.92 -12.55
N ASP A 122 9.49 4.21 -12.51
CA ASP A 122 9.45 5.03 -13.70
C ASP A 122 10.91 5.27 -14.10
N GLN A 123 11.25 4.87 -15.34
CA GLN A 123 12.53 5.22 -15.96
C GLN A 123 12.61 6.71 -16.23
#